data_AF-A0AA91DHF4-F1
#
_entry.id   AF-A0AA91DHF4-F1
#
_cell.length_a   1.000
_cell.length_b   1.000
_cell.length_c   1.000
_cell.angle_alpha   90.00
_cell.angle_beta   90.00
_cell.angle_gamma   90.00
#
_symmetry.space_group_name_H-M   'P 1'
#
loop_
_entity.id
_entity.type
_entity.pdbx_description
1 polymer ?
#
loop_
_entity_poly.entity_id
_entity_poly.type
_entity_poly.pdbx_seq_one_letter_code
_entity_poly.pdbx_strand_id
1 'polypeptide(L)'
;MTGVEPLTAYKLRLRYADGQSFEVDLNAWIAETEALSPPKDRDLFAQAKIGFAGRTVDWIEDELDLAADNLRNPAVEQAGDIGRESIRHWRHSTELRLEQAAEALGISRRMLIYYRDGEKPIPRTIWLACLGWKALRPTGSTLPQHIPSAKEYAALHA
;
A
#
# COMPACT_ATOMS: atom_id res chain seq x y z
N MET A 1 -14.92 -2.57 -5.71
CA MET A 1 -15.47 -2.06 -4.44
C MET A 1 -16.94 -2.43 -4.36
N THR A 2 -17.47 -2.69 -3.17
CA THR A 2 -18.85 -3.14 -2.93
C THR A 2 -19.62 -2.22 -1.98
N GLY A 3 -18.94 -1.30 -1.29
CA GLY A 3 -19.55 -0.31 -0.40
C GLY A 3 -18.65 0.91 -0.22
N VAL A 4 -19.25 2.09 -0.18
CA VAL A 4 -18.63 3.33 0.31
C VAL A 4 -19.64 4.02 1.23
N GLU A 5 -19.16 4.50 2.37
CA GLU A 5 -19.95 5.25 3.34
C GLU A 5 -19.12 6.47 3.77
N PRO A 6 -19.55 7.70 3.43
CA PRO A 6 -18.89 8.89 3.94
C PRO A 6 -19.15 9.04 5.44
N LEU A 7 -18.08 9.30 6.17
CA LEU A 7 -18.05 9.51 7.61
C LEU A 7 -17.71 10.98 7.92
N THR A 8 -17.73 11.33 9.20
CA THR A 8 -17.32 12.66 9.67
C THR A 8 -15.83 12.91 9.42
N ALA A 9 -15.44 14.19 9.34
CA ALA A 9 -14.05 14.61 9.22
C ALA A 9 -13.33 13.99 8.01
N TYR A 10 -13.96 14.02 6.83
CA TYR A 10 -13.38 13.58 5.56
C TYR A 10 -12.86 12.13 5.56
N LYS A 11 -13.54 11.26 6.31
CA LYS A 11 -13.26 9.82 6.31
C LYS A 11 -14.24 9.08 5.42
N LEU A 12 -13.79 8.01 4.79
CA LEU A 12 -14.64 7.05 4.11
C LEU A 12 -14.50 5.68 4.76
N ARG A 13 -15.61 4.97 4.92
CA ARG A 13 -15.59 3.52 5.13
C ARG A 13 -15.77 2.82 3.79
N LEU A 14 -14.78 2.01 3.43
CA LEU A 14 -14.69 1.29 2.16
C LEU A 14 -14.92 -0.19 2.38
N ARG A 15 -15.65 -0.84 1.48
CA ARG A 15 -15.85 -2.30 1.47
C ARG A 15 -15.48 -2.85 0.11
N TYR A 16 -14.73 -3.95 0.09
CA TYR A 16 -14.20 -4.57 -1.13
C TYR A 16 -14.84 -5.93 -1.41
N ALA A 17 -14.73 -6.39 -2.66
CA ALA A 17 -15.33 -7.65 -3.11
C ALA A 17 -14.66 -8.90 -2.50
N ASP A 18 -13.44 -8.75 -1.99
CA ASP A 18 -12.73 -9.80 -1.24
C ASP A 18 -13.14 -9.86 0.25
N GLY A 19 -14.16 -9.09 0.65
CA GLY A 19 -14.68 -9.06 2.01
C GLY A 19 -13.93 -8.13 2.96
N GLN A 20 -12.82 -7.51 2.54
CA GLN A 20 -12.10 -6.56 3.41
C GLN A 20 -12.85 -5.24 3.53
N SER A 21 -12.76 -4.62 4.70
CA SER A 21 -13.31 -3.30 4.99
C SER A 21 -12.28 -2.45 5.72
N PHE A 22 -12.17 -1.18 5.32
CA PHE A 22 -11.21 -0.24 5.89
C PHE A 22 -11.86 1.13 6.08
N GLU A 23 -11.34 1.91 7.01
CA GLU A 23 -11.58 3.35 7.05
C GLU A 23 -10.35 4.06 6.50
N VAL A 24 -10.57 5.11 5.71
CA VAL A 24 -9.51 5.97 5.21
C VAL A 24 -9.84 7.42 5.54
N ASP A 25 -8.88 8.10 6.13
CA ASP A 25 -8.86 9.54 6.35
C ASP A 25 -8.25 10.24 5.13
N LEU A 26 -9.02 11.13 4.52
CA LEU A 26 -8.64 11.88 3.33
C LEU A 26 -8.25 13.33 3.64
N ASN A 27 -8.20 13.78 4.90
CA ASN A 27 -7.92 15.18 5.24
C ASN A 27 -6.61 15.69 4.62
N ALA A 28 -5.51 14.97 4.85
CA ALA A 28 -4.20 15.36 4.33
C ALA A 28 -4.21 15.39 2.80
N TRP A 29 -4.79 14.37 2.16
CA TRP A 29 -4.84 14.27 0.71
C TRP A 29 -5.66 15.40 0.07
N ILE A 30 -6.84 15.70 0.63
CA ILE A 30 -7.70 16.81 0.21
C ILE A 30 -7.03 18.17 0.43
N ALA A 31 -6.27 18.33 1.52
CA ALA A 31 -5.55 19.56 1.80
C ALA A 31 -4.40 19.82 0.83
N GLU A 32 -3.66 18.77 0.45
CA GLU A 32 -2.43 18.85 -0.32
C GLU A 32 -2.62 18.79 -1.85
N THR A 33 -3.78 18.31 -2.32
CA THR A 33 -4.05 18.12 -3.76
C THR A 33 -5.10 19.09 -4.27
N GLU A 34 -4.70 20.00 -5.17
CA GLU A 34 -5.60 21.03 -5.74
C GLU A 34 -6.82 20.42 -6.44
N ALA A 35 -6.64 19.34 -7.21
CA ALA A 35 -7.72 18.61 -7.88
C ALA A 35 -8.76 18.02 -6.91
N LEU A 36 -8.41 17.83 -5.63
CA LEU A 36 -9.32 17.39 -4.57
C LEU A 36 -9.88 18.57 -3.75
N SER A 37 -9.84 19.79 -4.29
CA SER A 37 -10.45 20.94 -3.62
C SER A 37 -11.98 20.90 -3.55
N PRO A 38 -12.74 20.42 -4.56
CA PRO A 38 -14.20 20.37 -4.46
C PRO A 38 -14.72 19.65 -3.20
N PRO A 39 -14.23 18.45 -2.81
CA PRO A 39 -14.72 17.74 -1.63
C PRO A 39 -14.27 18.36 -0.30
N LYS A 40 -13.66 19.56 -0.28
CA LYS A 40 -13.54 20.39 0.92
C LYS A 40 -14.91 20.86 1.39
N ASP A 41 -15.86 21.03 0.48
CA ASP A 41 -17.28 21.18 0.82
C ASP A 41 -17.78 19.87 1.46
N ARG A 42 -18.28 19.95 2.69
CA ARG A 42 -18.75 18.78 3.44
C ARG A 42 -20.02 18.17 2.87
N ASP A 43 -20.89 19.00 2.29
CA ASP A 43 -22.13 18.54 1.68
C ASP A 43 -21.83 17.81 0.37
N LEU A 44 -20.82 18.26 -0.39
CA LEU A 44 -20.30 17.49 -1.51
C LEU A 44 -19.62 16.22 -1.02
N PHE A 45 -18.74 16.27 -0.02
CA PHE A 45 -18.03 15.10 0.49
C PHE A 45 -18.99 13.97 0.90
N ALA A 46 -20.11 14.32 1.54
CA ALA A 46 -21.16 13.40 1.96
C ALA A 46 -21.90 12.71 0.80
N GLN A 47 -21.70 13.15 -0.44
CA GLN A 47 -22.29 12.55 -1.64
C GLN A 47 -21.38 11.48 -2.29
N ALA A 48 -20.25 11.13 -1.66
CA ALA A 48 -19.36 10.07 -2.11
C ALA A 48 -20.15 8.79 -2.44
N LYS A 49 -20.06 8.35 -3.69
CA LYS A 49 -20.80 7.17 -4.19
C LYS A 49 -19.88 6.23 -4.94
N ILE A 50 -20.30 4.98 -5.09
CA ILE A 50 -19.56 4.02 -5.91
C ILE A 50 -19.72 4.41 -7.38
N GLY A 51 -18.60 4.59 -8.06
CA GLY A 51 -18.56 4.87 -9.49
C GLY A 51 -18.54 3.62 -10.37
N PHE A 52 -18.17 3.83 -11.64
CA PHE A 52 -18.31 2.83 -12.69
C PHE A 52 -17.70 1.46 -12.31
N ALA A 53 -18.53 0.42 -12.39
CA ALA A 53 -18.18 -0.98 -12.11
C ALA A 53 -17.47 -1.20 -10.75
N GLY A 54 -17.72 -0.32 -9.76
CA GLY A 54 -17.07 -0.41 -8.45
C GLY A 54 -15.57 -0.12 -8.47
N ARG A 55 -15.06 0.59 -9.49
CA ARG A 55 -13.64 0.89 -9.64
C ARG A 55 -13.22 2.22 -9.02
N THR A 56 -14.17 3.08 -8.69
CA THR A 56 -13.92 4.44 -8.20
C THR A 56 -14.90 4.79 -7.07
N VAL A 57 -14.53 5.78 -6.27
CA VAL A 57 -15.44 6.60 -5.47
C VAL A 57 -15.61 7.92 -6.19
N ASP A 58 -16.84 8.29 -6.52
CA ASP A 58 -17.16 9.47 -7.31
C ASP A 58 -17.82 10.52 -6.41
N TRP A 59 -17.47 11.78 -6.64
CA TRP A 59 -18.16 12.95 -6.07
C TRP A 59 -18.86 13.76 -7.16
N ILE A 60 -18.23 13.89 -8.32
CA ILE A 60 -18.78 14.58 -9.49
C ILE A 60 -18.59 13.64 -10.68
N GLU A 61 -19.69 13.28 -11.34
CA GLU A 61 -19.68 12.37 -12.49
C GLU A 61 -18.78 12.93 -13.60
N ASP A 62 -17.89 12.08 -14.13
CA ASP A 62 -16.91 12.40 -15.18
C ASP A 62 -15.89 13.52 -14.87
N GLU A 63 -15.91 14.10 -13.67
CA GLU A 63 -15.04 15.22 -13.28
C GLU A 63 -14.18 14.91 -12.05
N LEU A 64 -14.75 14.23 -11.05
CA LEU A 64 -14.06 13.97 -9.79
C LEU A 64 -14.36 12.57 -9.26
N ASP A 65 -13.35 11.71 -9.41
CA ASP A 65 -13.32 10.39 -8.83
C ASP A 65 -11.94 10.06 -8.21
N LEU A 66 -11.96 9.08 -7.30
CA LEU A 66 -10.75 8.42 -6.81
C LEU A 66 -10.84 6.92 -7.06
N ALA A 67 -9.81 6.39 -7.72
CA ALA A 67 -9.70 4.96 -7.96
C ALA A 67 -9.70 4.16 -6.64
N ALA A 68 -10.50 3.10 -6.59
CA ALA A 68 -10.74 2.30 -5.40
C ALA A 68 -9.46 1.61 -4.88
N ASP A 69 -8.50 1.32 -5.76
CA ASP A 69 -7.21 0.74 -5.42
C ASP A 69 -6.24 1.79 -4.85
N ASN A 70 -6.28 3.01 -5.38
CA ASN A 70 -5.55 4.17 -4.82
C ASN A 70 -6.08 4.56 -3.44
N LEU A 71 -7.38 4.41 -3.18
CA LEU A 71 -7.96 4.56 -1.85
C LEU A 71 -7.58 3.42 -0.90
N ARG A 72 -7.43 2.19 -1.42
CA ARG A 72 -7.13 1.02 -0.60
C ARG A 72 -5.77 1.10 0.06
N ASN A 73 -4.75 1.58 -0.65
CA ASN A 73 -3.38 1.63 -0.12
C ASN A 73 -3.26 2.47 1.17
N PRO A 74 -3.64 3.75 1.21
CA PRO A 74 -3.59 4.53 2.43
C PRO A 74 -4.55 3.99 3.50
N ALA A 75 -5.68 3.38 3.14
CA ALA A 75 -6.58 2.75 4.11
C ALA A 75 -5.91 1.58 4.85
N VAL A 76 -5.16 0.75 4.13
CA VAL A 76 -4.37 -0.35 4.71
C VAL A 76 -3.25 0.19 5.61
N GLU A 77 -2.53 1.22 5.16
CA GLU A 77 -1.45 1.84 5.93
C GLU A 77 -1.96 2.51 7.21
N GLN A 78 -3.08 3.24 7.14
CA GLN A 78 -3.71 3.88 8.31
C GLN A 78 -4.28 2.86 9.30
N ALA A 79 -4.65 1.66 8.85
CA ALA A 79 -5.02 0.55 9.71
C ALA A 79 -3.81 -0.12 10.41
N GLY A 80 -2.58 0.30 10.09
CA GLY A 80 -1.34 -0.25 10.63
C GLY A 80 -0.82 -1.49 9.90
N ASP A 81 -1.43 -1.85 8.77
CA ASP A 81 -0.97 -2.94 7.90
C ASP A 81 0.05 -2.42 6.86
N ILE A 82 0.63 -3.36 6.11
CA ILE A 82 1.65 -3.05 5.10
C ILE A 82 0.98 -2.70 3.77
N GLY A 83 1.09 -1.44 3.36
CA GLY A 83 0.58 -0.96 2.08
C GLY A 83 1.26 -1.62 0.88
N ARG A 84 0.55 -1.75 -0.25
CA ARG A 84 1.03 -2.43 -1.47
C ARG A 84 2.31 -1.79 -2.04
N GLU A 85 2.47 -0.47 -1.85
CA GLU A 85 3.63 0.27 -2.35
C GLU A 85 4.93 -0.07 -1.59
N SER A 86 4.81 -0.66 -0.40
CA SER A 86 5.95 -1.10 0.43
C SER A 86 6.88 -2.06 -0.32
N ILE A 87 6.33 -2.98 -1.13
CA ILE A 87 7.13 -3.90 -1.93
C ILE A 87 7.88 -3.16 -3.05
N ARG A 88 7.26 -2.17 -3.70
CA ARG A 88 7.94 -1.35 -4.73
C ARG A 88 9.07 -0.54 -4.10
N HIS A 89 8.82 0.13 -2.98
CA HIS A 89 9.83 0.91 -2.26
C HIS A 89 10.99 0.04 -1.77
N TRP A 90 10.69 -1.13 -1.18
CA TRP A 90 11.73 -2.06 -0.76
C TRP A 90 12.61 -2.48 -1.95
N ARG A 91 12.01 -2.97 -3.04
CA ARG A 91 12.74 -3.40 -4.24
C ARG A 91 13.58 -2.29 -4.85
N HIS A 92 13.05 -1.07 -4.89
CA HIS A 92 13.79 0.09 -5.38
C HIS A 92 15.01 0.37 -4.48
N SER A 93 14.82 0.38 -3.16
CA SER A 93 15.91 0.62 -2.18
C SER A 93 16.99 -0.48 -2.13
N THR A 94 16.69 -1.65 -2.68
CA THR A 94 17.60 -2.81 -2.76
C THR A 94 18.08 -3.09 -4.18
N GLU A 95 17.61 -2.33 -5.17
CA GLU A 95 17.93 -2.49 -6.59
C GLU A 95 17.64 -3.89 -7.16
N LEU A 96 16.70 -4.62 -6.54
CA LEU A 96 16.39 -6.00 -6.94
C LEU A 96 15.40 -6.02 -8.11
N ARG A 97 15.80 -6.73 -9.18
CA ARG A 97 14.83 -7.16 -10.21
C ARG A 97 13.80 -8.10 -9.60
N LEU A 98 12.68 -8.28 -10.29
CA LEU A 98 11.54 -8.99 -9.73
C LEU A 98 11.88 -10.45 -9.38
N GLU A 99 12.68 -11.09 -10.24
CA GLU A 99 13.15 -12.46 -10.08
C GLU A 99 14.08 -12.58 -8.87
N GLN A 100 15.02 -11.65 -8.73
CA GLN A 100 15.96 -11.62 -7.59
C GLN A 100 15.24 -11.35 -6.27
N ALA A 101 14.23 -10.49 -6.28
CA ALA A 101 13.40 -10.20 -5.12
C ALA A 101 12.56 -11.43 -4.70
N ALA A 102 12.02 -12.18 -5.66
CA ALA A 102 11.29 -13.40 -5.38
C ALA A 102 12.20 -14.49 -4.78
N GLU A 103 13.40 -14.64 -5.34
CA GLU A 103 14.45 -15.54 -4.81
C GLU A 103 14.88 -15.14 -3.40
N ALA A 104 15.17 -13.84 -3.19
CA ALA A 104 15.55 -13.28 -1.90
C ALA A 104 14.53 -13.56 -0.78
N LEU A 105 13.25 -13.57 -1.12
CA LEU A 105 12.16 -13.83 -0.18
C LEU A 105 11.74 -15.31 -0.13
N GLY A 106 12.32 -16.17 -0.97
CA GLY A 106 11.96 -17.58 -1.05
C GLY A 106 10.52 -17.83 -1.50
N ILE A 107 9.95 -16.96 -2.35
CA ILE A 107 8.58 -17.07 -2.85
C ILE A 107 8.54 -17.11 -4.38
N SER A 108 7.41 -17.54 -4.95
CA SER A 108 7.23 -17.45 -6.40
C SER A 108 7.15 -15.99 -6.87
N ARG A 109 7.65 -15.74 -8.08
CA ARG A 109 7.50 -14.46 -8.81
C ARG A 109 6.04 -13.99 -8.84
N ARG A 110 5.10 -14.92 -9.03
CA ARG A 110 3.67 -14.65 -9.06
C ARG A 110 3.14 -14.14 -7.71
N MET A 111 3.56 -14.75 -6.61
CA MET A 111 3.16 -14.27 -5.27
C MET A 111 3.68 -12.87 -5.00
N LEU A 112 4.92 -12.57 -5.39
CA LEU A 112 5.48 -11.22 -5.25
C LEU A 112 4.69 -10.18 -6.07
N ILE A 113 4.23 -10.53 -7.28
CA ILE A 113 3.36 -9.67 -8.09
C ILE A 113 2.03 -9.42 -7.39
N TYR A 114 1.38 -10.47 -6.85
CA TYR A 114 0.10 -10.30 -6.13
C TYR A 114 0.20 -9.34 -4.95
N TYR A 115 1.29 -9.42 -4.19
CA TYR A 115 1.56 -8.49 -3.09
C TYR A 115 1.81 -7.06 -3.58
N ARG A 116 2.63 -6.91 -4.62
CA ARG A 116 2.98 -5.61 -5.21
C ARG A 116 1.75 -4.90 -5.80
N ASP A 117 0.87 -5.64 -6.46
CA ASP A 117 -0.28 -5.06 -7.15
C ASP A 117 -1.52 -4.92 -6.23
N GLY A 118 -1.43 -5.43 -5.00
CA GLY A 118 -2.49 -5.36 -4.00
C GLY A 118 -3.62 -6.37 -4.23
N GLU A 119 -3.42 -7.36 -5.11
CA GLU A 119 -4.34 -8.49 -5.30
C GLU A 119 -4.41 -9.40 -4.06
N LYS A 120 -3.32 -9.45 -3.29
CA LYS A 120 -3.27 -10.12 -1.98
C LYS A 120 -2.61 -9.19 -0.95
N PRO A 121 -3.10 -9.18 0.30
CA PRO A 121 -2.43 -8.44 1.37
C PRO A 121 -1.02 -8.99 1.59
N ILE A 122 -0.10 -8.10 1.94
CA ILE A 122 1.30 -8.48 2.24
C ILE A 122 1.32 -9.12 3.63
N PRO A 123 1.69 -10.41 3.77
CA PRO A 123 1.77 -11.04 5.07
C PRO A 123 2.88 -10.41 5.91
N ARG A 124 2.66 -10.32 7.22
CA ARG A 124 3.67 -9.85 8.19
C ARG A 124 5.02 -10.53 8.02
N THR A 125 5.02 -11.84 7.77
CA THR A 125 6.24 -12.64 7.56
C THR A 125 7.02 -12.20 6.33
N ILE A 126 6.33 -11.84 5.25
CA ILE A 126 6.96 -11.34 4.02
C ILE A 126 7.58 -9.97 4.26
N TRP A 127 6.89 -9.06 4.96
CA TRP A 127 7.46 -7.76 5.26
C TRP A 127 8.66 -7.83 6.21
N LEU A 128 8.61 -8.69 7.24
CA LEU A 128 9.77 -8.95 8.09
C LEU A 128 10.95 -9.51 7.29
N ALA A 129 10.71 -10.40 6.31
CA ALA A 129 11.76 -10.89 5.42
C ALA A 129 12.35 -9.79 4.53
N CYS A 130 11.52 -8.86 4.01
CA CYS A 130 12.01 -7.68 3.27
C CYS A 130 12.96 -6.84 4.13
N LEU A 131 12.55 -6.52 5.37
CA LEU A 131 13.37 -5.74 6.31
C LEU A 131 14.66 -6.48 6.68
N GLY A 132 14.57 -7.78 6.96
CA GLY A 132 15.72 -8.63 7.26
C GLY A 132 16.71 -8.67 6.10
N TRP A 133 16.23 -8.86 4.86
CA TRP A 133 17.08 -8.83 3.67
C TRP A 133 17.80 -7.49 3.53
N LYS A 134 17.09 -6.38 3.73
CA LYS A 134 17.68 -5.03 3.63
C LYS A 134 18.78 -4.81 4.68
N ALA A 135 18.64 -5.37 5.87
CA ALA A 135 19.64 -5.27 6.93
C ALA A 135 20.84 -6.19 6.72
N LEU A 136 20.64 -7.33 6.05
CA LEU A 136 21.68 -8.34 5.84
C LEU A 136 22.48 -8.12 4.55
N ARG A 137 21.85 -7.60 3.49
CA ARG A 137 22.40 -7.49 2.12
C ARG A 137 23.31 -8.68 1.74
N PRO A 138 22.78 -9.93 1.78
CA PRO A 138 23.60 -11.10 1.58
C PRO A 138 24.26 -11.10 0.20
N THR A 139 25.56 -11.36 0.16
CA THR A 139 26.35 -11.53 -1.07
C THR A 139 26.51 -13.02 -1.37
N GLY A 140 25.59 -13.58 -2.15
CA GLY A 140 25.62 -14.99 -2.57
C GLY A 140 24.33 -15.74 -2.27
N SER A 141 24.34 -17.06 -2.44
CA SER A 141 23.17 -17.94 -2.32
C SER A 141 22.95 -18.52 -0.91
N THR A 142 23.87 -18.26 0.04
CA THR A 142 23.76 -18.79 1.40
C THR A 142 22.91 -17.88 2.27
N LEU A 143 22.00 -18.49 3.03
CA LEU A 143 21.12 -17.75 3.92
C LEU A 143 21.91 -17.28 5.16
N PRO A 144 21.91 -15.98 5.49
CA PRO A 144 22.56 -15.51 6.70
C PRO A 144 21.95 -16.14 7.96
N GLN A 145 22.80 -16.59 8.88
CA GLN A 145 22.38 -17.23 10.14
C GLN A 145 22.36 -16.28 11.33
N HIS A 146 22.95 -15.09 11.19
CA HIS A 146 23.03 -14.07 12.24
C HIS A 146 22.67 -12.69 11.68
N ILE A 147 22.13 -11.84 12.54
CA ILE A 147 21.92 -10.41 12.24
C ILE A 147 23.23 -9.67 12.53
N PRO A 148 23.71 -8.77 11.66
CA PRO A 148 24.90 -7.98 11.91
C PRO A 148 24.73 -7.14 13.18
N SER A 149 25.82 -7.00 13.93
CA SER A 149 25.91 -6.03 15.00
C SER A 149 25.73 -4.60 14.45
N ALA A 150 25.39 -3.65 15.33
CA ALA A 150 25.23 -2.25 14.93
C ALA A 150 26.48 -1.68 14.22
N LYS A 151 27.68 -2.13 14.63
CA LYS A 151 28.95 -1.73 14.00
C LYS A 151 29.10 -2.31 12.58
N GLU A 152 28.75 -3.57 12.38
CA GLU A 152 28.79 -4.22 11.07
C GLU A 152 27.74 -3.64 10.13
N TYR A 153 26.53 -3.37 10.63
CA TYR A 153 25.49 -2.68 9.88
C TYR A 153 25.98 -1.30 9.41
N ALA A 154 26.56 -0.50 10.32
CA ALA A 154 27.11 0.81 9.95
C ALA A 154 28.21 0.70 8.88
N ALA A 155 29.07 -0.32 8.94
CA ALA A 155 30.10 -0.55 7.93
C ALA A 155 29.55 -0.99 6.57
N LEU A 156 28.43 -1.74 6.54
CA LEU A 156 27.76 -2.17 5.30
C LEU A 156 26.99 -1.04 4.60
N HIS A 157 26.72 0.06 5.30
CA HIS A 157 25.89 1.17 4.84
C HIS A 157 26.62 2.54 4.85
N ALA A 158 27.92 2.57 5.13
CA ALA A 158 28.79 3.74 4.99
C ALA A 158 29.24 3.93 3.54
#